data_AF-A0A971HKB1-F1
#
_entry.id   AF-A0A971HKB1-F1
#
_cell.length_a   1.000
_cell.length_b   1.000
_cell.length_c   1.000
_cell.angle_alpha   90.00
_cell.angle_beta   90.00
_cell.angle_gamma   90.00
#
_symmetry.space_group_name_H-M   'P 1'
#
loop_
_entity.id
_entity.type
_entity.pdbx_description
1 polymer ?
#
loop_
_entity_poly.entity_id
_entity_poly.type
_entity_poly.pdbx_seq_one_letter_code
_entity_poly.pdbx_strand_id
1 'polypeptide(L)' 'MEFEKGSTRIYRCPICQVDTPHSIRGQRGETYAVLCTNCEGGALVNEDDLRLYQLRWEEELREILDSLERETTEGGYEDI' A
#
# COMPACT_ATOMS: atom_id res chain seq x y z
N MET A 1 4.34 15.17 -7.07
CA MET A 1 2.95 14.94 -6.63
C MET A 1 2.94 14.82 -5.12
N GLU A 2 2.48 15.85 -4.43
CA GLU A 2 2.40 15.91 -2.97
C GLU A 2 1.30 14.96 -2.46
N PHE A 3 1.50 14.26 -1.34
CA PHE A 3 0.45 13.41 -0.77
C PHE A 3 -0.52 14.25 0.07
N GLU A 4 -1.79 14.26 -0.32
CA GLU A 4 -2.80 15.06 0.38
C GLU A 4 -3.02 14.59 1.82
N LYS A 5 -3.14 15.53 2.75
CA LYS A 5 -3.52 15.23 4.14
C LYS A 5 -4.91 14.59 4.17
N GLY A 6 -5.04 13.51 4.93
CA GLY A 6 -6.25 12.70 4.99
C GLY A 6 -6.31 11.59 3.92
N SER A 7 -5.46 11.64 2.90
CA SER A 7 -5.31 10.50 1.97
C SER A 7 -4.63 9.32 2.67
N THR A 8 -4.76 8.15 2.04
CA THR A 8 -4.23 6.89 2.55
C THR A 8 -3.17 6.32 1.61
N ARG A 9 -2.10 5.79 2.19
CA ARG A 9 -0.97 5.17 1.47
C ARG A 9 -0.61 3.85 2.12
N ILE A 10 -0.28 2.83 1.33
CA ILE A 10 0.23 1.56 1.87
C ILE A 10 1.69 1.72 2.29
N TYR A 11 2.01 1.35 3.52
CA TYR A 11 3.38 1.40 4.00
C TYR A 11 3.59 0.30 5.03
N ARG A 12 4.82 -0.20 5.14
CA ARG A 12 5.17 -1.16 6.17
C ARG A 12 5.31 -0.45 7.50
N CYS A 13 4.37 -0.69 8.41
CA CYS A 13 4.36 0.00 9.70
C CYS A 13 5.60 -0.38 10.52
N PRO A 14 6.39 0.58 11.06
CA PRO A 14 7.55 0.25 11.89
C PRO A 14 7.17 -0.33 13.26
N ILE A 15 5.90 -0.19 13.66
CA ILE A 15 5.40 -0.65 14.97
C ILE A 15 4.80 -2.06 14.84
N CYS A 16 3.80 -2.26 13.98
CA CYS A 16 3.19 -3.59 13.81
C CYS A 16 3.87 -4.46 12.76
N GLN A 17 4.82 -3.93 11.98
CA GLN A 17 5.63 -4.67 10.99
C GLN A 17 4.83 -5.30 9.84
N VAL A 18 3.60 -4.84 9.64
CA VAL A 18 2.65 -5.28 8.60
C VAL A 18 2.46 -4.18 7.56
N ASP A 19 2.26 -4.60 6.31
CA ASP A 19 1.87 -3.74 5.21
C ASP A 19 0.41 -3.33 5.38
N THR A 20 0.22 -2.05 5.66
CA THR A 20 -1.09 -1.58 6.13
C THR A 20 -1.35 -0.18 5.62
N PRO A 21 -2.62 0.20 5.44
CA PRO A 21 -2.97 1.57 5.15
C PRO A 21 -2.47 2.51 6.25
N HIS A 22 -1.90 3.63 5.83
CA HIS A 22 -1.54 4.73 6.71
C HIS A 22 -2.18 6.02 6.21
N SER A 23 -2.80 6.76 7.13
CA SER A 23 -3.36 8.09 6.85
C SER A 23 -2.27 9.16 6.89
N ILE A 24 -2.22 10.03 5.88
CA ILE A 24 -1.32 11.19 5.87
C ILE A 24 -1.84 12.24 6.86
N ARG A 25 -1.03 12.61 7.85
CA ARG A 25 -1.40 13.59 8.89
C ARG A 25 -0.79 14.97 8.67
N GLY A 26 0.27 15.05 7.89
CA GLY A 26 0.90 16.30 7.49
C GLY A 26 2.23 16.06 6.81
N GLN A 27 2.87 17.14 6.40
CA GLN A 27 4.14 17.13 5.69
C GLN A 27 5.01 18.29 6.13
N ARG A 28 6.33 18.08 6.12
CA ARG A 28 7.34 19.12 6.26
C ARG A 28 8.49 18.83 5.29
N GLY A 29 8.63 19.66 4.25
CA GLY A 29 9.57 19.37 3.17
C GLY A 29 9.23 18.03 2.53
N GLU A 30 10.21 17.15 2.38
CA GLU A 30 10.04 15.81 1.80
C GLU A 30 9.69 14.75 2.86
N THR A 31 9.31 15.13 4.07
CA THR A 31 8.95 14.19 5.15
C THR A 31 7.46 14.25 5.44
N TYR A 32 6.80 13.10 5.42
CA TYR A 32 5.39 12.93 5.74
C TYR A 32 5.21 12.29 7.11
N ALA A 33 4.28 12.85 7.88
CA ALA A 33 3.76 12.22 9.09
C ALA A 33 2.62 11.29 8.69
N VAL A 34 2.77 10.00 8.99
CA VAL A 34 1.80 8.97 8.66
C VAL A 34 1.29 8.29 9.92
N LEU A 35 0.01 7.91 9.95
CA LEU A 35 -0.61 7.19 11.06
C LEU A 35 -1.17 5.87 10.58
N CYS A 36 -0.66 4.78 11.14
CA CYS A 36 -1.10 3.42 10.87
C CYS A 36 -2.57 3.25 11.22
N THR A 37 -3.38 2.74 10.29
CA THR A 37 -4.80 2.47 10.58
C THR A 37 -5.01 1.18 11.37
N ASN A 38 -3.98 0.34 11.50
CA ASN A 38 -4.05 -0.93 12.22
C ASN A 38 -3.66 -0.83 13.70
N CYS A 39 -2.53 -0.18 14.01
CA CYS A 39 -2.03 -0.08 15.40
C CYS A 39 -2.04 1.34 15.96
N GLU A 40 -2.57 2.31 15.22
CA GLU A 40 -2.59 3.75 15.58
C GLU A 40 -1.19 4.36 15.81
N GLY A 41 -0.14 3.64 15.45
CA GLY A 41 1.24 4.09 15.53
C GLY A 41 1.58 5.17 14.50
N GLY A 42 2.25 6.23 14.95
CA GLY A 42 2.75 7.30 14.09
C GLY A 42 4.18 7.06 13.60
N ALA A 43 4.48 7.47 12.37
CA ALA A 43 5.83 7.44 11.81
C ALA A 43 6.12 8.67 10.95
N LEU A 44 7.40 9.00 10.80
CA LEU A 44 7.89 9.99 9.83
C LEU A 44 8.59 9.24 8.70
N VAL A 45 8.20 9.53 7.46
CA VAL A 45 8.69 8.80 6.28
C VAL A 45 9.05 9.80 5.20
N ASN A 46 10.14 9.54 4.47
CA ASN A 46 10.51 10.35 3.33
C ASN A 46 9.52 10.14 2.16
N GLU A 47 9.32 11.18 1.34
CA GLU A 47 8.48 11.17 0.14
C GLU A 47 8.87 10.04 -0.83
N ASP A 48 10.16 9.88 -1.09
CA ASP A 48 10.68 8.90 -2.04
C ASP A 48 10.46 7.48 -1.53
N ASP A 49 10.65 7.26 -0.23
CA ASP A 49 10.36 5.97 0.41
C ASP A 49 8.87 5.61 0.29
N LEU A 50 7.97 6.56 0.56
CA LEU A 50 6.53 6.34 0.41
C LEU A 50 6.12 6.06 -1.04
N ARG A 51 6.73 6.76 -2.01
CA ARG A 51 6.46 6.55 -3.43
C ARG A 51 6.95 5.20 -3.91
N LEU A 52 8.21 4.87 -3.61
CA LEU A 52 8.79 3.59 -3.98
C LEU A 52 8.00 2.43 -3.37
N TYR A 53 7.53 2.60 -2.13
CA TYR A 53 6.64 1.63 -1.50
C TYR A 53 5.32 1.46 -2.25
N GLN A 54 4.63 2.55 -2.62
CA GLN A 54 3.38 2.45 -3.38
C GLN A 54 3.59 1.73 -4.70
N LEU A 55 4.63 2.09 -5.46
CA LEU A 55 4.88 1.51 -6.77
C LEU A 55 5.08 0.00 -6.69
N ARG A 56 5.91 -0.45 -5.75
CA ARG A 56 6.14 -1.88 -5.51
C ARG A 56 4.85 -2.59 -5.08
N TRP A 57 4.10 -2.00 -4.14
CA TRP A 57 2.85 -2.60 -3.67
C TRP A 57 1.81 -2.73 -4.78
N GLU A 58 1.68 -1.72 -5.65
CA GLU A 58 0.78 -1.79 -6.79
C GLU A 58 1.22 -2.82 -7.83
N GLU A 59 2.52 -3.00 -8.05
CA GLU A 59 3.07 -4.04 -8.91
C GLU A 59 2.74 -5.44 -8.38
N GLU A 60 3.00 -5.69 -7.10
CA GLU A 60 2.64 -6.95 -6.42
C GLU A 60 1.13 -7.23 -6.50
N LEU A 61 0.29 -6.20 -6.32
CA LEU A 61 -1.15 -6.34 -6.43
C LEU A 61 -1.60 -6.69 -7.86
N ARG A 62 -1.00 -6.08 -8.89
CA ARG A 62 -1.28 -6.41 -10.29
C ARG A 62 -0.92 -7.86 -10.60
N GLU A 63 0.23 -8.33 -10.13
CA GLU A 63 0.65 -9.72 -10.33
C GLU A 63 -0.33 -10.72 -9.69
N ILE A 64 -0.81 -10.42 -8.48
CA ILE A 64 -1.82 -11.24 -7.79
C ILE A 64 -3.13 -11.28 -8.59
N LEU A 65 -3.62 -10.12 -9.05
CA LEU A 65 -4.86 -10.02 -9.82
C LEU A 65 -4.75 -10.76 -11.17
N ASP A 66 -3.64 -10.56 -11.89
CA ASP A 66 -3.37 -11.24 -13.15
C ASP A 66 -3.32 -12.77 -12.97
N SER A 67 -2.78 -13.26 -11.85
CA SER A 67 -2.78 -14.69 -11.52
C SER A 67 -4.20 -15.22 -11.31
N LEU A 68 -5.03 -14.49 -10.57
CA LEU A 68 -6.42 -14.87 -10.29
C LEU A 68 -7.29 -14.86 -11.55
N GLU A 69 -7.07 -13.93 -12.47
CA GLU A 69 -7.76 -13.89 -13.76
C GLU A 69 -7.42 -15.10 -14.64
N ARG A 70 -6.17 -15.58 -14.62
CA ARG A 70 -5.77 -16.78 -15.38
C ARG A 70 -6.41 -18.05 -14.83
N GLU A 71 -6.39 -18.24 -13.52
CA GLU A 71 -7.02 -19.41 -12.86
C GLU A 71 -8.52 -19.49 -13.14
N THR A 72 -9.22 -18.35 -13.14
CA THR A 72 -10.66 -18.29 -13.41
C THR A 72 -11.01 -18.50 -14.89
N THR A 73 -10.11 -18.15 -15.80
CA THR A 73 -10.30 -18.32 -17.25
C THR A 73 -9.94 -19.72 -17.74
N GLU A 74 -8.97 -20.38 -17.09
CA GLU A 74 -8.52 -21.74 -17.43
C GLU A 74 -9.36 -22.84 -16.76
N GLY A 75 -10.11 -22.53 -15.70
CA GLY A 75 -11.00 -23.45 -14.98
C GLY A 75 -12.40 -23.62 -15.58
N GLY A 76 -12.58 -23.43 -16.89
CA GLY A 76 -13.85 -23.65 -17.57
C GLY A 76 -14.34 -25.09 -17.38
N TYR A 77 -15.49 -25.25 -16.73
CA TYR A 77 -16.26 -26.49 -16.51
C TYR A 77 -15.94 -27.61 -17.52
N GLU A 78 -15.17 -28.62 -17.10
CA GLU A 78 -15.34 -29.97 -17.63
C GLU A 78 -16.59 -30.58 -16.95
N ASP A 79 -17.76 -30.29 -17.54
CA ASP A 79 -19.02 -30.95 -17.19
C ASP A 79 -18.91 -32.45 -17.52
N ILE A 80 -19.01 -33.28 -16.47
CA ILE A 80 -19.25 -34.73 -16.51
C ILE A 80 -20.75 -34.97 -16.45
#